data_AF-A0A101UZH0-F1
#
_entry.id   AF-A0A101UZH0-F1
#
_cell.length_a   1.000
_cell.length_b   1.000
_cell.length_c   1.000
_cell.angle_alpha   90.00
_cell.angle_beta   90.00
_cell.angle_gamma   90.00
#
_symmetry.space_group_name_H-M   'P 1'
#
loop_
_entity.id
_entity.type
_entity.pdbx_description
1 polymer ?
#
loop_
_entity_poly.entity_id
_entity_poly.type
_entity_poly.pdbx_seq_one_letter_code
_entity_poly.pdbx_strand_id
1 'polypeptide(L)'
;MTVEWQHAVAEAREATGFTGAVVQRTVEGIGAALRLDHRAAFYAELGTLSGSGGFEAFLNHWWTQALADSAPGEEAREQAIDFADVAVSLYARATGGPTSTQAEIDAIVTGAEAS
;
A
#
# COMPACT_ATOMS: atom_id res chain seq x y z
N MET A 1 2.01 3.14 -14.17
CA MET A 1 2.58 2.23 -13.16
C MET A 1 4.09 2.29 -13.31
N THR A 2 4.83 2.56 -12.22
CA THR A 2 6.28 2.77 -12.31
C THR A 2 7.04 1.44 -12.31
N VAL A 3 8.29 1.45 -12.77
CA VAL A 3 9.15 0.25 -12.85
C VAL A 3 9.44 -0.29 -11.45
N GLU A 4 9.66 0.61 -10.49
CA GLU A 4 9.91 0.32 -9.09
C GLU A 4 8.76 -0.44 -8.44
N TRP A 5 7.50 -0.05 -8.75
CA TRP A 5 6.32 -0.77 -8.26
C TRP A 5 6.22 -2.18 -8.85
N GLN A 6 6.48 -2.32 -10.16
CA GLN A 6 6.45 -3.63 -10.81
C GLN A 6 7.51 -4.58 -10.24
N HIS A 7 8.71 -4.06 -9.99
CA HIS A 7 9.79 -4.82 -9.35
C HIS A 7 9.43 -5.23 -7.92
N ALA A 8 8.90 -4.29 -7.11
CA ALA A 8 8.49 -4.56 -5.74
C ALA A 8 7.39 -5.65 -5.67
N VAL A 9 6.41 -5.61 -6.58
CA VAL A 9 5.35 -6.64 -6.68
C VAL A 9 5.92 -8.00 -7.07
N ALA A 10 6.88 -8.05 -7.99
CA ALA A 10 7.52 -9.31 -8.40
C ALA A 10 8.34 -9.93 -7.25
N GLU A 11 9.18 -9.13 -6.60
CA GLU A 11 9.99 -9.58 -5.46
C GLU A 11 9.11 -9.99 -4.27
N ALA A 12 8.02 -9.27 -3.99
CA ALA A 12 7.07 -9.66 -2.95
C ALA A 12 6.38 -10.99 -3.25
N ARG A 13 6.04 -11.27 -4.52
CA ARG A 13 5.48 -12.59 -4.92
C ARG A 13 6.47 -13.71 -4.67
N GLU A 14 7.74 -13.50 -5.02
CA GLU A 14 8.81 -14.48 -4.79
C GLU A 14 9.03 -14.74 -3.30
N ALA A 15 9.04 -13.67 -2.49
CA ALA A 15 9.29 -13.77 -1.05
C ALA A 15 8.15 -14.42 -0.26
N THR A 16 6.89 -14.18 -0.66
CA THR A 16 5.69 -14.64 0.06
C THR A 16 5.06 -15.89 -0.53
N GLY A 17 5.45 -16.29 -1.75
CA GLY A 17 4.81 -17.37 -2.49
C GLY A 17 3.37 -17.05 -2.92
N PHE A 18 3.00 -15.76 -3.00
CA PHE A 18 1.65 -15.34 -3.36
C PHE A 18 1.27 -15.75 -4.79
N THR A 19 0.23 -16.58 -4.90
CA THR A 19 -0.28 -17.10 -6.19
C THR A 19 -1.58 -16.44 -6.64
N GLY A 20 -2.17 -15.58 -5.81
CA GLY A 20 -3.43 -14.90 -6.11
C GLY A 20 -3.36 -13.90 -7.26
N ALA A 21 -4.53 -13.44 -7.69
CA ALA A 21 -4.63 -12.35 -8.66
C ALA A 21 -4.13 -11.04 -8.04
N VAL A 22 -3.26 -10.33 -8.75
CA VAL A 22 -2.82 -8.99 -8.33
C VAL A 22 -3.78 -7.96 -8.89
N VAL A 23 -4.42 -7.22 -7.99
CA VAL A 23 -5.23 -6.05 -8.31
C VAL A 23 -4.33 -4.97 -8.92
N GLN A 24 -4.81 -4.28 -9.96
CA GLN A 24 -4.09 -3.13 -10.50
C GLN A 24 -4.10 -1.99 -9.48
N ARG A 25 -2.93 -1.43 -9.14
CA ARG A 25 -2.79 -0.29 -8.21
C ARG A 25 -3.14 1.03 -8.90
N THR A 26 -4.42 1.16 -9.25
CA THR A 26 -5.05 2.37 -9.80
C THR A 26 -6.38 2.58 -9.10
N VAL A 27 -6.90 3.82 -9.12
CA VAL A 27 -8.21 4.13 -8.51
C VAL A 27 -9.32 3.22 -9.07
N GLU A 28 -9.33 3.02 -10.39
CA GLU A 28 -10.30 2.14 -11.06
C GLU A 28 -10.11 0.67 -10.69
N GLY A 29 -8.87 0.16 -10.72
CA GLY A 29 -8.58 -1.23 -10.42
C GLY A 29 -8.92 -1.60 -8.98
N ILE A 30 -8.57 -0.73 -8.04
CA ILE A 30 -8.90 -0.87 -6.62
C ILE A 30 -10.41 -0.79 -6.43
N GLY A 31 -11.08 0.25 -6.95
CA GLY A 31 -12.53 0.43 -6.83
C GLY A 31 -13.34 -0.73 -7.41
N ALA A 32 -12.85 -1.39 -8.46
CA ALA A 32 -13.48 -2.56 -9.06
C ALA A 32 -13.33 -3.82 -8.20
N ALA A 33 -12.18 -4.00 -7.55
CA ALA A 33 -11.86 -5.17 -6.73
C ALA A 33 -12.42 -5.10 -5.29
N LEU A 34 -12.67 -3.89 -4.78
CA LEU A 34 -13.26 -3.71 -3.45
C LEU A 34 -14.67 -4.30 -3.36
N ARG A 35 -14.97 -4.89 -2.21
CA ARG A 35 -16.33 -5.28 -1.81
C ARG A 35 -17.22 -4.03 -1.70
N LEU A 36 -18.51 -4.22 -1.91
CA LEU A 36 -19.49 -3.12 -2.00
C LEU A 36 -19.54 -2.26 -0.72
N ASP A 37 -19.37 -2.88 0.44
CA ASP A 37 -19.33 -2.25 1.76
C ASP A 37 -18.12 -1.33 1.97
N HIS A 38 -17.03 -1.55 1.24
CA HIS A 38 -15.80 -0.74 1.33
C HIS A 38 -15.75 0.40 0.30
N ARG A 39 -16.46 0.29 -0.82
CA ARG A 39 -16.40 1.28 -1.92
C ARG A 39 -16.81 2.69 -1.49
N ALA A 40 -17.81 2.81 -0.62
CA ALA A 40 -18.26 4.12 -0.15
C ALA A 40 -17.17 4.85 0.63
N ALA A 41 -16.46 4.15 1.51
CA ALA A 41 -15.34 4.70 2.28
C ALA A 41 -14.16 5.07 1.36
N PHE A 42 -13.83 4.20 0.40
CA PHE A 42 -12.79 4.46 -0.60
C PHE A 42 -13.00 5.77 -1.37
N TYR A 43 -14.21 5.96 -1.93
CA TYR A 43 -14.51 7.17 -2.69
C TYR A 43 -14.68 8.41 -1.82
N ALA A 44 -15.14 8.25 -0.57
CA ALA A 44 -15.19 9.35 0.38
C ALA A 44 -13.78 9.86 0.71
N GLU A 45 -12.84 8.96 1.04
CA GLU A 45 -11.45 9.33 1.33
C GLU A 45 -10.78 9.97 0.11
N LEU A 46 -10.96 9.38 -1.10
CA LEU A 46 -10.46 9.95 -2.35
C LEU A 46 -10.88 11.41 -2.54
N GLY A 47 -12.14 11.74 -2.21
CA GLY A 47 -12.68 13.09 -2.31
C GLY A 47 -12.09 14.10 -1.30
N THR A 48 -11.41 13.63 -0.27
CA THR A 48 -10.78 14.48 0.77
C THR A 48 -9.30 14.74 0.55
N LEU A 49 -8.65 14.01 -0.38
CA LEU A 49 -7.21 14.10 -0.59
C LEU A 49 -6.81 15.47 -1.16
N SER A 50 -5.96 16.16 -0.41
CA SER A 50 -5.46 17.50 -0.71
C SER A 50 -3.94 17.47 -0.87
N GLY A 51 -3.42 16.72 -1.85
CA GLY A 51 -1.98 16.68 -2.16
C GLY A 51 -1.48 15.32 -2.67
N SER A 52 -0.26 15.32 -3.23
CA SER A 52 0.37 14.13 -3.83
C SER A 52 0.88 13.12 -2.80
N GLY A 53 1.37 13.56 -1.64
CA GLY A 53 1.88 12.66 -0.60
C GLY A 53 0.81 11.76 0.01
N GLY A 54 -0.39 12.29 0.25
CA GLY A 54 -1.51 11.50 0.76
C GLY A 54 -2.06 10.50 -0.26
N PHE A 55 -1.88 10.76 -1.56
CA PHE A 55 -2.39 9.90 -2.63
C PHE A 55 -1.67 8.56 -2.72
N GLU A 56 -0.34 8.53 -2.54
CA GLU A 56 0.41 7.27 -2.54
C GLU A 56 0.07 6.39 -1.32
N ALA A 57 -0.08 7.00 -0.14
CA ALA A 57 -0.51 6.29 1.06
C ALA A 57 -1.93 5.75 0.90
N PHE A 58 -2.84 6.54 0.34
CA PHE A 58 -4.19 6.12 -0.03
C PHE A 58 -4.18 4.91 -0.97
N LEU A 59 -3.39 4.95 -2.05
CA LEU A 59 -3.30 3.84 -2.98
C LEU A 59 -2.74 2.58 -2.32
N ASN A 60 -1.74 2.70 -1.45
CA ASN A 60 -1.19 1.55 -0.72
C ASN A 60 -2.23 0.92 0.21
N HIS A 61 -2.88 1.73 1.04
CA HIS A 61 -3.89 1.26 1.99
C HIS A 61 -5.03 0.51 1.29
N TRP A 62 -5.63 1.15 0.29
CA TRP A 62 -6.79 0.59 -0.39
C TRP A 62 -6.45 -0.54 -1.37
N TRP A 63 -5.22 -0.60 -1.88
CA TRP A 63 -4.75 -1.76 -2.65
C TRP A 63 -4.62 -3.00 -1.77
N THR A 64 -4.08 -2.87 -0.55
CA THR A 64 -4.07 -3.95 0.45
C THR A 64 -5.49 -4.43 0.76
N GLN A 65 -6.43 -3.50 0.99
CA GLN A 65 -7.83 -3.85 1.23
C GLN A 65 -8.47 -4.56 0.03
N ALA A 66 -8.20 -4.11 -1.20
CA ALA A 66 -8.74 -4.72 -2.42
C ALA A 66 -8.21 -6.15 -2.66
N LEU A 67 -6.95 -6.41 -2.32
CA LEU A 67 -6.37 -7.75 -2.35
C LEU A 67 -7.04 -8.67 -1.30
N ALA A 68 -7.19 -8.17 -0.08
CA ALA A 68 -7.87 -8.89 1.00
C ALA A 68 -9.33 -9.22 0.65
N ASP A 69 -10.03 -8.28 0.03
CA ASP A 69 -11.42 -8.40 -0.42
C ASP A 69 -11.60 -9.42 -1.55
N SER A 70 -10.57 -9.59 -2.39
CA SER A 70 -10.55 -10.51 -3.54
C SER A 70 -10.19 -11.95 -3.15
N ALA A 71 -9.75 -12.19 -1.91
CA ALA A 71 -9.32 -13.50 -1.46
C ALA A 71 -10.53 -14.43 -1.17
N PRO A 72 -10.47 -15.72 -1.56
CA PRO A 72 -11.59 -16.66 -1.42
C PRO A 72 -11.81 -17.19 0.02
N GLY A 73 -11.12 -16.66 1.04
CA GLY A 73 -11.22 -17.10 2.44
C GLY A 73 -10.16 -16.45 3.32
N GLU A 74 -10.20 -16.73 4.63
CA GLU A 74 -9.36 -16.03 5.62
C GLU A 74 -7.87 -16.31 5.45
N GLU A 75 -7.47 -17.55 5.18
CA GLU A 75 -6.05 -17.91 4.96
C GLU A 75 -5.48 -17.21 3.71
N ALA A 76 -6.25 -17.20 2.62
CA ALA A 76 -5.86 -16.49 1.40
C ALA A 76 -5.86 -14.96 1.60
N ARG A 77 -6.71 -14.45 2.49
CA ARG A 77 -6.78 -13.04 2.87
C ARG A 77 -5.53 -12.64 3.66
N GLU A 78 -5.11 -13.44 4.63
CA GLU A 78 -3.87 -13.24 5.38
C GLU A 78 -2.67 -13.24 4.43
N GLN A 79 -2.56 -14.24 3.55
CA GLN A 79 -1.49 -14.28 2.55
C GLN A 79 -1.49 -13.05 1.62
N ALA A 80 -2.67 -12.56 1.24
CA ALA A 80 -2.81 -11.36 0.42
C ALA A 80 -2.35 -10.10 1.14
N ILE A 81 -2.59 -10.00 2.46
CA ILE A 81 -2.12 -8.91 3.30
C ILE A 81 -0.60 -8.96 3.46
N ASP A 82 -0.03 -10.11 3.78
CA ASP A 82 1.43 -10.29 3.88
C ASP A 82 2.14 -9.92 2.58
N PHE A 83 1.60 -10.39 1.45
CA PHE A 83 2.07 -10.01 0.12
C PHE A 83 2.03 -8.49 -0.10
N ALA A 84 0.93 -7.85 0.29
CA ALA A 84 0.76 -6.43 0.10
C ALA A 84 1.74 -5.60 0.95
N ASP A 85 1.92 -5.99 2.21
CA ASP A 85 2.84 -5.32 3.15
C ASP A 85 4.30 -5.42 2.65
N VAL A 86 4.72 -6.58 2.16
CA VAL A 86 6.05 -6.75 1.57
C VAL A 86 6.19 -5.89 0.31
N ALA A 87 5.21 -5.89 -0.60
CA ALA A 87 5.27 -5.09 -1.83
C ALA A 87 5.35 -3.59 -1.55
N VAL A 88 4.54 -3.08 -0.61
CA VAL A 88 4.56 -1.67 -0.20
C VAL A 88 5.89 -1.31 0.46
N SER A 89 6.43 -2.18 1.31
CA SER A 89 7.72 -1.96 1.97
C SER A 89 8.89 -1.88 0.98
N LEU A 90 8.91 -2.80 0.00
CA LEU A 90 9.91 -2.82 -1.06
C LEU A 90 9.80 -1.58 -1.96
N TYR A 91 8.58 -1.16 -2.29
CA TYR A 91 8.33 0.03 -3.08
C TYR A 91 8.76 1.32 -2.36
N ALA A 92 8.43 1.44 -1.07
CA ALA A 92 8.87 2.57 -0.25
C ALA A 92 10.40 2.66 -0.17
N ARG A 93 11.08 1.52 0.01
CA ARG A 93 12.54 1.45 -0.03
C ARG A 93 13.11 1.89 -1.38
N ALA A 94 12.52 1.44 -2.49
CA ALA A 94 13.02 1.73 -3.84
C ALA A 94 12.83 3.19 -4.26
N THR A 95 11.74 3.82 -3.80
CA THR A 95 11.41 5.21 -4.15
C THR A 95 12.02 6.25 -3.21
N GLY A 96 12.82 5.81 -2.23
CA GLY A 96 13.33 6.72 -1.20
C GLY A 96 12.20 7.34 -0.37
N GLY A 97 11.09 6.61 -0.20
CA GLY A 97 10.03 6.97 0.75
C GLY A 97 10.65 7.27 2.12
N PRO A 98 10.00 8.08 2.96
CA PRO A 98 10.64 8.81 4.06
C PRO A 98 11.30 7.85 5.05
N THR A 99 12.52 7.42 4.76
CA THR A 99 13.50 7.13 5.78
C THR A 99 13.77 8.47 6.39
N SER A 100 13.05 8.77 7.47
CA SER A 100 13.49 9.76 8.44
C SER A 100 14.99 9.60 8.55
N THR A 101 15.72 10.65 8.21
CA THR A 101 17.15 10.70 8.46
C THR A 101 17.39 10.36 9.94
N GLN A 102 18.56 9.85 10.30
CA GLN A 102 18.87 9.58 11.72
C GLN A 102 18.57 10.82 12.60
N ALA A 103 18.75 12.03 12.05
CA ALA A 103 18.39 13.29 12.69
C ALA A 103 16.88 13.48 12.91
N GLU A 104 16.03 13.13 11.94
CA GLU A 104 14.57 13.17 12.11
C GLU A 104 14.06 12.09 13.07
N ILE A 105 14.70 10.91 13.09
CA ILE A 105 14.41 9.86 14.08
C ILE A 105 14.76 10.37 15.49
N ASP A 106 15.96 10.94 15.65
CA ASP A 106 16.42 11.46 16.93
C ASP A 106 15.53 12.63 17.40
N ALA A 107 15.05 13.49 16.50
CA ALA A 107 14.12 14.58 16.82
C ALA A 107 12.76 14.07 17.33
N ILE A 108 12.19 13.03 16.69
CA ILE A 108 10.95 12.38 17.13
C ILE A 108 11.14 11.70 18.49
N VAL A 109 12.25 11.01 18.70
CA VAL A 109 12.56 10.28 19.95
C VAL A 109 12.81 11.24 21.11
N THR A 110 13.45 12.38 20.86
CA THR A 110 13.77 13.38 21.89
C THR A 110 12.66 14.41 22.10
N GLY A 111 11.61 14.40 21.27
CA GLY A 111 10.53 15.39 21.32
C GLY A 111 10.96 16.81 20.94
N ALA A 112 12.09 16.95 20.23
CA ALA A 112 12.60 18.22 19.79
C ALA A 112 11.92 18.60 18.47
N GLU A 113 11.14 19.68 18.46
CA GLU A 113 10.61 20.24 17.22
C GLU A 113 11.79 20.65 16.33
N ALA A 114 11.86 20.11 15.12
CA ALA A 114 12.88 20.49 14.14
C ALA A 114 12.73 21.99 13.84
N SER A 115 13.75 22.77 14.23
CA SER A 115 13.84 24.22 14.00
C SER A 115 14.33 24.54 12.60
#